data_AF-A0A388TGZ2-F1
#
_entry.id   AF-A0A388TGZ2-F1
#
_cell.length_a   1.000
_cell.length_b   1.000
_cell.length_c   1.000
_cell.angle_alpha   90.00
_cell.angle_beta   90.00
_cell.angle_gamma   90.00
#
_symmetry.space_group_name_H-M   'P 1'
#
loop_
_entity.id
_entity.type
_entity.pdbx_description
1 polymer ?
#
loop_
_entity_poly.entity_id
_entity_poly.type
_entity_poly.pdbx_seq_one_letter_code
_entity_poly.pdbx_strand_id
1 'polypeptide(L)' 'MIKKLIRHGNSAALVIDKPIMEMLHITNETFFELSTDGKNLILSPQNTTAQENNILESLGKINKKYKNVLSRLGE' A
#
# COMPACT_ATOMS: atom_id res chain seq x y z
N MET A 1 1.20 3.57 -20.04
CA MET A 1 0.64 2.39 -20.76
C MET A 1 -0.87 2.55 -20.82
N ILE A 2 -1.48 2.36 -21.99
CA ILE A 2 -2.94 2.43 -22.16
C ILE A 2 -3.46 1.00 -22.22
N LYS A 3 -4.31 0.60 -21.27
CA LYS A 3 -4.96 -0.71 -21.25
C LYS A 3 -6.46 -0.53 -21.42
N LYS A 4 -7.08 -1.45 -22.14
CA LYS A 4 -8.54 -1.52 -22.28
C LYS A 4 -9.12 -2.42 -21.19
N LEU A 5 -10.31 -2.07 -20.74
CA LEU A 5 -11.14 -2.96 -19.92
C LEU A 5 -11.58 -4.14 -20.78
N ILE A 6 -11.52 -5.34 -20.21
CA ILE A 6 -12.05 -6.55 -20.81
C ILE A 6 -13.35 -6.93 -20.11
N ARG A 7 -14.26 -7.57 -20.83
CA ARG A 7 -15.48 -8.11 -20.23
C ARG A 7 -15.13 -9.40 -19.49
N HIS A 8 -15.46 -9.46 -18.20
CA HIS A 8 -15.30 -10.61 -17.34
C HIS A 8 -16.65 -10.97 -16.73
N GLY A 9 -17.41 -11.81 -17.44
CA GLY A 9 -18.81 -12.12 -17.10
C GLY A 9 -19.70 -10.87 -17.21
N ASN A 10 -20.41 -10.54 -16.12
CA ASN A 10 -21.21 -9.32 -15.99
C ASN A 10 -20.41 -8.10 -15.54
N SER A 11 -19.10 -8.25 -15.32
CA SER A 11 -18.21 -7.19 -14.83
C SER A 11 -17.16 -6.82 -15.88
N ALA A 12 -16.46 -5.71 -15.64
CA ALA A 12 -15.27 -5.34 -16.40
C ALA A 12 -14.01 -5.64 -15.55
N ALA A 13 -12.94 -6.07 -16.19
CA ALA A 13 -11.65 -6.32 -15.55
C ALA A 13 -10.53 -5.54 -16.26
N LEU A 14 -9.54 -5.12 -15.48
CA LEU A 14 -8.31 -4.50 -15.97
C LEU A 14 -7.15 -5.49 -15.75
N VAL A 15 -6.49 -5.88 -16.84
CA VAL A 15 -5.41 -6.88 -16.77
C VAL A 15 -4.08 -6.20 -16.45
N ILE A 16 -3.55 -6.43 -15.25
CA ILE A 16 -2.24 -5.93 -14.84
C ILE A 16 -1.16 -6.92 -15.28
N ASP A 17 -0.06 -6.42 -15.85
CA ASP A 17 1.05 -7.28 -16.28
C ASP A 17 1.85 -7.77 -15.08
N LYS A 18 2.35 -9.00 -15.16
CA LYS A 18 3.18 -9.63 -14.11
C LYS A 18 4.36 -8.76 -13.63
N PRO A 19 5.10 -8.05 -14.50
CA PRO A 19 6.18 -7.17 -14.05
C PRO A 19 5.73 -6.06 -13.10
N ILE A 20 4.52 -5.51 -13.26
CA ILE A 20 3.98 -4.48 -12.36
C ILE A 20 3.65 -5.10 -11.00
N MET A 21 3.11 -6.33 -11.00
CA MET A 21 2.83 -7.05 -9.77
C MET A 21 4.12 -7.36 -8.99
N GLU A 22 5.18 -7.75 -9.69
CA GLU A 22 6.49 -8.00 -9.08
C GLU A 22 7.12 -6.71 -8.52
N MET A 23 7.02 -5.58 -9.23
CA MET A 23 7.51 -4.28 -8.75
C MET A 23 6.79 -3.78 -7.50
N LEU A 24 5.49 -4.07 -7.38
CA LEU A 24 4.68 -3.71 -6.22
C LEU A 24 4.72 -4.77 -5.11
N HIS A 25 5.45 -5.88 -5.33
CA HIS A 25 5.49 -7.04 -4.42
C HIS A 25 4.09 -7.57 -4.05
N ILE A 26 3.15 -7.50 -4.98
CA ILE A 26 1.76 -7.95 -4.81
C ILE A 26 1.55 -9.32 -5.46
N THR A 27 0.65 -10.10 -4.88
CA THR A 27 0.19 -11.40 -5.41
C THR A 27 -1.29 -11.35 -5.78
N ASN A 28 -1.79 -12.38 -6.46
CA ASN A 28 -3.21 -12.50 -6.80
C ASN A 28 -4.13 -12.61 -5.57
N GLU A 29 -3.56 -12.85 -4.40
CA GLU A 29 -4.25 -12.93 -3.10
C GLU A 29 -4.20 -11.61 -2.33
N THR A 30 -3.50 -10.60 -2.86
CA THR A 30 -3.41 -9.27 -2.23
C THR A 30 -4.74 -8.54 -2.38
N PHE A 31 -5.28 -8.05 -1.28
CA PHE A 31 -6.47 -7.20 -1.30
C PHE A 31 -6.10 -5.80 -1.78
N PHE A 32 -6.98 -5.18 -2.57
CA PHE A 32 -6.83 -3.82 -3.05
C PHE A 32 -8.00 -2.98 -2.58
N GLU A 33 -7.69 -1.80 -2.06
CA GLU A 33 -8.67 -0.74 -1.90
C GLU A 33 -8.85 -0.01 -3.23
N LEU A 34 -10.11 0.20 -3.60
CA LEU A 34 -10.50 0.89 -4.82
C LEU A 34 -11.14 2.23 -4.44
N SER A 35 -10.46 3.32 -4.79
CA SER A 35 -10.92 4.68 -4.52
C SER A 35 -11.06 5.47 -5.81
N THR A 36 -12.04 6.37 -5.87
CA THR A 36 -12.26 7.25 -7.03
C THR A 36 -12.16 8.70 -6.60
N ASP A 37 -11.38 9.48 -7.35
CA ASP A 37 -11.30 10.94 -7.21
C ASP A 37 -12.23 11.63 -8.25
N GLY A 38 -13.26 10.93 -8.72
CA GLY A 38 -14.22 11.38 -9.73
C GLY A 38 -13.69 11.43 -11.17
N LYS A 39 -12.37 11.48 -11.36
CA LYS A 39 -11.71 11.41 -12.69
C LYS A 39 -10.81 10.19 -12.84
N ASN A 40 -10.19 9.76 -11.75
CA ASN A 40 -9.20 8.69 -11.74
C ASN A 40 -9.66 7.57 -10.81
N LEU A 41 -9.38 6.34 -11.22
CA LEU A 41 -9.51 5.16 -10.39
C LEU A 41 -8.14 4.89 -9.75
N ILE A 42 -8.11 4.92 -8.42
CA ILE A 42 -6.91 4.71 -7.60
C ILE A 42 -7.02 3.31 -7.01
N LEU A 43 -6.00 2.49 -7.30
CA LEU A 43 -5.85 1.13 -6.79
C LEU A 43 -4.70 1.13 -5.79
N SER A 44 -5.02 0.87 -4.53
CA SER A 44 -4.03 0.86 -3.43
C SER A 44 -3.95 -0.54 -2.82
N PRO A 45 -2.77 -1.19 -2.77
CA PRO A 45 -2.65 -2.49 -2.10
C PRO A 45 -2.91 -2.34 -0.60
N GLN A 46 -3.79 -3.18 -0.08
CA GLN A 46 -4.09 -3.23 1.34
C GLN A 46 -3.00 -4.05 2.05
N ASN A 47 -1.94 -3.39 2.50
CA ASN A 47 -0.88 -3.99 3.30
C ASN A 47 -1.36 -4.17 4.75
N THR A 48 -2.27 -5.11 5.01
CA THR A 48 -3.03 -5.17 6.27
C THR A 48 -2.19 -5.42 7.53
N THR A 49 -0.90 -5.75 7.50
CA THR A 49 -0.17 -6.00 8.76
C THR A 49 1.35 -5.80 8.73
N ALA A 50 2.05 -6.08 7.62
CA ALA A 50 3.51 -6.18 7.68
C ALA A 50 4.24 -4.82 7.73
N GLN A 51 3.74 -3.80 7.03
CA GLN A 51 4.44 -2.51 6.94
C GLN A 51 4.32 -1.70 8.24
N GLU A 52 3.14 -1.67 8.85
CA GLU A 52 2.87 -0.89 10.07
C GLU A 52 3.65 -1.43 11.27
N ASN A 53 3.72 -2.76 11.43
CA ASN A 53 4.49 -3.37 12.51
C ASN A 53 5.99 -3.05 12.40
N ASN A 54 6.57 -3.09 11.20
CA ASN A 54 7.98 -2.74 11.00
C ASN A 54 8.26 -1.26 11.31
N ILE A 55 7.33 -0.36 10.98
CA ILE A 55 7.45 1.07 11.29
C ILE A 55 7.33 1.29 12.80
N LEU A 56 6.33 0.69 13.46
CA LEU A 56 6.13 0.80 14.91
C LEU A 56 7.30 0.22 15.70
N GLU A 57 7.85 -0.92 15.28
CA GLU A 57 9.05 -1.50 15.90
C GLU A 57 10.28 -0.61 15.71
N SER A 58 10.46 -0.04 14.52
CA SER A 58 11.55 0.90 14.25
C SER A 58 11.41 2.18 15.07
N LEU A 59 10.20 2.73 15.16
CA LEU A 59 9.87 3.87 16.01
C LEU A 59 10.11 3.55 17.49
N GLY A 60 9.75 2.36 17.97
CA GLY A 60 10.02 1.91 19.33
C GLY A 60 11.52 1.87 19.65
N LYS A 61 12.34 1.37 18.73
CA LYS A 61 13.82 1.36 18.89
C LYS A 61 14.39 2.77 18.94
N ILE A 62 13.92 3.67 18.08
CA ILE A 62 14.36 5.07 18.03
C ILE A 62 13.94 5.82 19.29
N ASN A 63 12.67 5.69 19.71
CA ASN A 63 12.17 6.28 20.96
C ASN A 63 12.94 5.79 22.18
N LYS A 64 13.29 4.50 22.25
CA LYS A 64 14.09 3.97 23.36
C LYS A 64 15.51 4.56 23.37
N LYS A 65 16.13 4.72 22.21
CA LYS A 65 17.50 5.22 22.06
C LYS A 65 17.61 6.73 22.32
N TYR A 66 16.62 7.51 21.90
CA TYR A 66 16.66 8.98 21.95
C TYR A 66 15.65 9.59 22.92
N LYS A 67 15.14 8.82 23.88
CA LYS A 67 14.09 9.21 24.84
C LYS A 67 14.29 10.60 25.44
N ASN A 68 15.49 10.88 25.95
CA ASN A 68 15.81 12.15 26.62
C ASN A 68 15.90 13.34 25.67
N VAL A 69 16.20 13.12 24.40
CA VAL A 69 16.29 14.19 23.38
C VAL A 69 14.87 14.50 22.88
N LEU A 70 14.11 13.45 22.57
CA LEU A 70 12.71 13.57 22.15
C LEU A 70 11.83 14.20 23.23
N SER A 71 12.05 13.88 24.52
CA SER A 71 11.29 14.48 25.61
C SER A 71 11.51 15.99 25.74
N ARG A 72 12.71 16.48 25.39
CA ARG A 72 13.06 17.91 25.43
C ARG A 72 12.60 18.69 24.20
N LEU A 73 12.22 18.01 23.13
CA LEU A 73 11.67 18.61 21.90
C LEU A 73 10.15 18.83 21.99
N GLY A 74 9.48 18.13 22.91
CA GLY A 74 8.04 18.27 23.17
C GLY A 74 7.71 19.18 24.36
N GLU A 75 8.73 19.72 25.03
CA GLU A 75 8.64 20.83 26.00
C GLU A 75 8.74 22.17 25.26
#